data_AF-A0AA86XVK9-F1
#
_entry.id   AF-A0AA86XVK9-F1
#
_cell.length_a   1.000
_cell.length_b   1.000
_cell.length_c   1.000
_cell.angle_alpha   90.00
_cell.angle_beta   90.00
_cell.angle_gamma   90.00
#
_symmetry.space_group_name_H-M   'P 1'
#
loop_
_entity.id
_entity.type
_entity.pdbx_description
1 polymer ?
#
loop_
_entity_poly.entity_id
_entity_poly.type
_entity_poly.pdbx_seq_one_letter_code
_entity_poly.pdbx_strand_id
1 'polypeptide(L)'
;MFKEREIIFTTNLMYVKPYTQKIKSIIWNKCESTCEVEDRSFDSDETPTIALYFVVTDDQFQKLQMAIPKLLPDLVSKGGIQYE
;
A
#
# COMPACT_ATOMS: atom_id res chain seq x y z
N MET A 1 -14.39 6.66 14.04
CA MET A 1 -13.21 7.46 14.44
C MET A 1 -12.13 7.25 13.41
N PHE A 2 -11.39 8.30 13.03
CA PHE A 2 -10.23 8.19 12.15
C PHE A 2 -9.01 7.70 12.93
N LYS A 3 -8.19 6.88 12.30
CA LYS A 3 -6.95 6.31 12.84
C LYS A 3 -5.87 6.34 11.78
N GLU A 4 -4.63 6.43 12.21
CA GLU A 4 -3.48 6.17 11.36
C GLU A 4 -3.43 4.67 11.04
N ARG A 5 -3.16 4.37 9.78
CA ARG A 5 -3.05 3.03 9.23
C ARG A 5 -1.92 2.99 8.23
N GLU A 6 -1.36 1.80 8.02
CA GLU A 6 -0.37 1.58 6.99
C GLU A 6 -0.66 0.38 6.10
N ILE A 7 -0.21 0.50 4.85
CA ILE A 7 -0.08 -0.61 3.91
C ILE A 7 1.40 -0.76 3.63
N ILE A 8 1.94 -1.93 3.93
CA ILE A 8 3.31 -2.31 3.56
C ILE A 8 3.23 -3.25 2.37
N PHE A 9 4.07 -3.06 1.37
CA PHE A 9 4.27 -4.05 0.32
C PHE A 9 5.74 -4.19 -0.05
N THR A 10 6.11 -5.39 -0.46
CA THR A 10 7.44 -5.68 -1.03
C THR A 10 7.27 -5.98 -2.52
N THR A 11 8.18 -5.50 -3.37
CA THR A 11 8.11 -5.79 -4.82
C THR A 11 9.48 -5.59 -5.47
N ASN A 12 9.69 -6.09 -6.69
CA ASN A 12 10.90 -5.75 -7.45
C ASN A 12 11.00 -4.24 -7.66
N LEU A 13 12.22 -3.72 -7.61
CA LEU A 13 12.55 -2.28 -7.73
C LEU A 13 11.83 -1.59 -8.91
N MET A 14 11.78 -2.24 -10.08
CA MET A 14 11.12 -1.69 -11.27
C MET A 14 9.61 -1.42 -11.10
N TYR A 15 8.96 -2.09 -10.15
CA TYR A 15 7.53 -1.99 -9.90
C TYR A 15 7.16 -1.17 -8.67
N VAL A 16 8.13 -0.70 -7.87
CA VAL A 16 7.90 0.16 -6.70
C VAL A 16 7.05 1.37 -7.08
N LYS A 17 7.56 2.22 -7.97
CA LYS A 17 6.88 3.46 -8.37
C LYS A 17 5.48 3.18 -8.95
N PRO A 18 5.29 2.23 -9.89
CA PRO A 18 3.95 1.86 -10.37
C PRO A 18 2.99 1.44 -9.25
N TYR A 19 3.40 0.57 -8.33
CA TYR A 19 2.52 0.09 -7.27
C TYR A 19 2.22 1.16 -6.23
N THR A 20 3.21 1.96 -5.81
CA THR A 20 3.00 3.10 -4.91
C THR A 20 1.94 4.06 -5.47
N GLN A 21 2.02 4.39 -6.77
CA GLN A 21 1.06 5.31 -7.40
C GLN A 21 -0.34 4.69 -7.51
N LYS A 22 -0.44 3.39 -7.82
CA LYS A 22 -1.73 2.69 -7.87
C LYS A 22 -2.39 2.63 -6.49
N ILE A 23 -1.63 2.29 -5.44
CA ILE A 23 -2.16 2.23 -4.07
C ILE A 23 -2.59 3.63 -3.60
N LYS A 24 -1.77 4.68 -3.87
CA LYS A 24 -2.15 6.09 -3.66
C LYS A 24 -3.50 6.44 -4.28
N SER A 25 -3.67 6.09 -5.55
CA SER A 25 -4.92 6.33 -6.27
C SER A 25 -6.11 5.58 -5.67
N ILE A 26 -5.91 4.34 -5.22
CA ILE A 26 -6.96 3.55 -4.57
C ILE A 26 -7.35 4.19 -3.23
N ILE A 27 -6.39 4.59 -2.39
CA ILE A 27 -6.65 5.24 -1.09
C ILE A 27 -7.44 6.53 -1.30
N TRP A 28 -7.02 7.37 -2.25
CA TRP A 28 -7.74 8.61 -2.59
C TRP A 28 -9.16 8.32 -3.07
N ASN A 29 -9.33 7.46 -4.07
CA ASN A 29 -10.63 7.22 -4.70
C ASN A 29 -11.63 6.49 -3.80
N LYS A 30 -11.15 5.70 -2.82
CA LYS A 30 -12.01 4.90 -1.93
C LYS A 30 -12.26 5.56 -0.59
N CYS A 31 -11.34 6.42 -0.14
CA CYS A 31 -11.34 6.93 1.23
C CYS A 31 -11.18 8.45 1.31
N GLU A 32 -10.96 9.14 0.19
CA GLU A 32 -10.67 10.58 0.13
C GLU A 32 -9.48 10.97 1.03
N SER A 33 -8.55 10.02 1.21
CA SER A 33 -7.39 10.18 2.08
C SER A 33 -6.12 10.31 1.23
N THR A 34 -5.16 11.06 1.76
CA THR A 34 -3.81 11.17 1.19
C THR A 34 -2.87 10.28 1.99
N CYS A 35 -1.72 9.92 1.40
CA CYS A 35 -0.77 9.07 2.08
C CYS A 35 0.68 9.50 1.87
N GLU A 36 1.46 9.38 2.95
CA GLU A 36 2.91 9.50 2.95
C GLU A 36 3.54 8.16 2.54
N VAL A 37 4.73 8.21 1.96
CA VAL A 37 5.43 7.01 1.49
C VAL A 37 6.82 6.98 2.10
N GLU A 38 7.17 5.85 2.68
CA GLU A 38 8.49 5.59 3.21
C GLU A 38 9.08 4.37 2.49
N ASP A 39 10.31 4.54 2.01
CA ASP A 39 11.12 3.42 1.54
C ASP A 39 11.82 2.81 2.76
N ARG A 40 11.40 1.60 3.13
CA ARG A 40 11.96 0.83 4.25
C ARG A 40 12.93 -0.26 3.76
N SER A 41 13.43 -0.15 2.52
CA SER A 41 14.42 -1.09 1.97
C SER A 41 15.84 -0.76 2.41
N PHE A 42 16.70 -1.78 2.41
CA PHE A 42 18.15 -1.62 2.51
C PHE A 42 18.77 -1.52 1.10
N ASP A 43 19.90 -0.82 0.97
CA ASP A 43 20.57 -0.56 -0.33
C ASP A 43 20.89 -1.81 -1.16
N SER A 44 20.90 -3.00 -0.54
CA SER A 44 21.14 -4.30 -1.19
C SER A 44 19.87 -5.06 -1.60
N ASP A 45 18.67 -4.54 -1.33
CA ASP A 45 17.43 -5.29 -1.51
C ASP A 45 16.99 -5.34 -2.98
N GLU A 46 17.06 -6.52 -3.60
CA GLU A 46 16.49 -6.76 -4.93
C GLU A 46 14.95 -6.58 -4.94
N THR A 47 14.33 -6.75 -3.78
CA THR A 47 12.90 -6.56 -3.52
C THR A 47 12.68 -5.55 -2.39
N PRO A 48 12.66 -4.24 -2.69
CA PRO A 48 12.43 -3.20 -1.70
C PRO A 48 11.07 -3.33 -0.99
N THR A 49 11.05 -2.93 0.29
CA THR A 49 9.86 -2.86 1.15
C THR A 49 9.41 -1.42 1.30
N ILE A 50 8.16 -1.14 0.95
CA ILE A 50 7.59 0.21 0.89
C ILE A 50 6.40 0.28 1.84
N ALA A 51 6.36 1.32 2.68
CA ALA A 51 5.24 1.60 3.57
C ALA A 51 4.47 2.86 3.10
N LEU A 52 3.14 2.79 3.18
CA LEU A 52 2.23 3.90 2.89
C LEU A 52 1.38 4.18 4.10
N TYR A 53 1.51 5.39 4.66
CA TYR A 53 0.81 5.81 5.87
C TYR A 53 -0.33 6.76 5.54
N PHE A 54 -1.50 6.54 6.11
CA PHE A 54 -2.69 7.34 5.84
C PHE A 54 -3.68 7.32 7.00
N VAL A 55 -4.58 8.30 7.01
CA VAL A 55 -5.62 8.43 8.05
C VAL A 55 -6.97 8.04 7.48
N VAL A 56 -7.59 7.02 8.06
CA VAL A 56 -8.91 6.49 7.63
C VAL A 56 -9.73 5.98 8.81
N THR A 57 -11.02 5.77 8.60
CA THR A 57 -11.85 5.01 9.53
C THR A 57 -11.64 3.50 9.39
N ASP A 58 -12.01 2.71 10.40
CA ASP A 58 -11.90 1.25 10.34
C ASP A 58 -12.70 0.63 9.18
N ASP A 59 -13.89 1.17 8.85
CA ASP A 59 -14.71 0.72 7.71
C ASP A 59 -14.02 1.00 6.36
N GLN A 60 -13.45 2.20 6.21
CA GLN A 60 -12.65 2.55 5.04
C GLN A 60 -11.43 1.64 4.90
N PHE A 61 -10.73 1.37 6.00
CA PHE A 61 -9.57 0.48 6.01
C PHE A 61 -9.94 -0.95 5.59
N GLN A 62 -11.03 -1.49 6.14
CA GLN A 62 -11.54 -2.81 5.75
C GLN A 62 -11.90 -2.86 4.25
N LYS A 63 -12.50 -1.80 3.71
CA LYS A 63 -12.78 -1.69 2.26
C LYS A 63 -11.50 -1.70 1.43
N LEU A 64 -10.43 -1.05 1.89
CA LEU A 64 -9.12 -1.09 1.22
C LEU A 64 -8.51 -2.49 1.22
N GLN A 65 -8.54 -3.18 2.37
CA GLN A 65 -8.07 -4.57 2.52
C GLN A 65 -8.79 -5.52 1.55
N MET A 66 -10.07 -5.29 1.27
CA MET A 66 -10.83 -6.08 0.30
C MET A 66 -10.62 -5.65 -1.16
N ALA A 67 -10.33 -4.37 -1.40
CA ALA A 67 -10.22 -3.82 -2.75
C ALA A 67 -8.85 -4.07 -3.38
N ILE A 68 -7.77 -3.88 -2.61
CA ILE A 68 -6.40 -3.96 -3.15
C ILE A 68 -6.08 -5.34 -3.75
N PRO A 69 -6.41 -6.48 -3.12
CA PRO A 69 -6.16 -7.78 -3.73
C PRO A 69 -6.89 -8.02 -5.05
N LYS A 70 -8.07 -7.39 -5.23
CA LYS A 70 -8.84 -7.50 -6.48
C LYS A 70 -8.29 -6.59 -7.58
N LEU A 71 -7.76 -5.43 -7.21
CA LEU A 71 -7.26 -4.43 -8.15
C LEU A 71 -5.79 -4.66 -8.52
N LEU A 72 -5.01 -5.26 -7.63
CA LEU A 72 -3.59 -5.53 -7.77
C LEU A 72 -3.26 -7.01 -7.45
N PRO A 73 -3.88 -7.99 -8.13
CA PRO A 73 -3.69 -9.40 -7.82
C PRO A 73 -2.22 -9.83 -7.98
N ASP A 74 -1.52 -9.26 -8.96
CA ASP A 74 -0.11 -9.55 -9.20
C ASP A 74 0.79 -9.12 -8.04
N LEU A 75 0.49 -7.99 -7.40
CA LEU A 75 1.24 -7.50 -6.24
C LEU A 75 1.09 -8.49 -5.09
N VAL A 76 -0.14 -8.88 -4.76
CA VAL A 76 -0.42 -9.84 -3.67
C VAL A 76 0.23 -11.19 -3.95
N SER A 77 0.25 -11.64 -5.20
CA SER A 77 0.88 -12.92 -5.57
C SER A 77 2.42 -12.90 -5.50
N LYS A 78 3.05 -11.72 -5.64
CA LYS A 78 4.51 -11.57 -5.79
C LYS A 78 5.22 -10.97 -4.59
N GLY A 79 4.48 -10.34 -3.69
CA GLY A 79 5.05 -9.59 -2.59
C GLY A 79 4.02 -9.41 -1.49
N GLY A 80 4.36 -9.87 -0.30
CA GLY A 80 3.46 -9.87 0.85
C GLY A 80 2.95 -8.47 1.13
N ILE A 81 1.68 -8.22 0.83
CA ILE A 81 1.01 -7.02 1.30
C ILE A 81 0.61 -7.23 2.76
N GLN A 82 0.96 -6.28 3.62
CA GLN A 82 0.62 -6.27 5.03
C GLN A 82 -0.20 -5.02 5.33
N TYR A 83 -1.05 -5.13 6.34
CA TYR A 83 -1.98 -4.08 6.75
C TYR A 83 -1.84 -3.92 8.27
N GLU A 84 -1.42 -2.75 8.72
CA GLU A 84 -1.28 -2.42 10.15
C GLU A 84 -2.14 -1.19 10.54
#